data_AF-A0A425WEB4-F1
#
_entry.id   AF-A0A425WEB4-F1
#
_cell.length_a   1.000
_cell.length_b   1.000
_cell.length_c   1.000
_cell.angle_alpha   90.00
_cell.angle_beta   90.00
_cell.angle_gamma   90.00
#
_symmetry.space_group_name_H-M   'P 1'
#
loop_
_entity.id
_entity.type
_entity.pdbx_description
1 polymer ?
#
loop_
_entity_poly.entity_id
_entity_poly.type
_entity_poly.pdbx_seq_one_letter_code
_entity_poly.pdbx_strand_id
1 'polypeptide(L)'
;MDRERFEKQKDFILEADKEKTVFRQTHLTNHGRNEDDAEHAWHMALMTYLLSEYSDEKIDVARTMIMCLIHDIVEIDAGDTYAYDEEGKKTQEAREEKAADRIFSLLPEDQAADLRGIFEEFQEKKTPEARFARAMDNLQPLLLNDSNGGSDWVEHGVSYGQVRGRQDGTKNASKDLYQITKEILDRHLESGELKDDRE
;
A
#
# COMPACT_ATOMS: atom_id res chain seq x y z
N MET A 1 35.65 1.12 4.38
CA MET A 1 34.26 1.34 4.84
C MET A 1 34.19 2.73 5.39
N ASP A 2 33.34 3.57 4.82
CA ASP A 2 33.05 4.89 5.35
C ASP A 2 32.15 4.74 6.59
N ARG A 3 32.66 5.15 7.76
CA ARG A 3 31.94 4.99 9.03
C ARG A 3 30.79 5.99 9.15
N GLU A 4 30.96 7.22 8.66
CA GLU A 4 29.91 8.23 8.74
C GLU A 4 28.72 7.82 7.87
N ARG A 5 29.01 7.32 6.67
CA ARG A 5 27.98 6.75 5.79
C ARG A 5 27.22 5.60 6.46
N PHE A 6 27.94 4.65 7.07
CA PHE A 6 27.32 3.51 7.72
C PHE A 6 26.42 3.92 8.90
N GLU A 7 26.84 4.91 9.70
CA GLU A 7 26.04 5.38 10.83
C GLU A 7 24.70 5.96 10.36
N LYS A 8 24.70 6.79 9.30
CA LYS A 8 23.46 7.29 8.67
C LYS A 8 22.56 6.17 8.14
N GLN A 9 23.15 5.18 7.46
CA GLN A 9 22.42 4.00 6.99
C GLN A 9 21.80 3.22 8.14
N LYS A 10 22.55 3.00 9.21
CA LYS A 10 22.09 2.31 10.42
C LYS A 10 20.95 3.07 11.08
N ASP A 11 21.04 4.40 11.18
CA ASP A 11 19.99 5.23 11.77
C ASP A 11 18.67 5.09 11.00
N PHE A 12 18.71 5.11 9.66
CA PHE A 12 17.53 4.84 8.83
C PHE A 12 17.00 3.40 9.01
N ILE A 13 17.89 2.40 9.01
CA ILE A 13 17.49 0.98 9.18
C ILE A 13 16.80 0.75 10.53
N LEU A 14 17.30 1.38 11.60
CA LEU A 14 16.69 1.29 12.92
C LEU A 14 15.40 2.11 13.03
N GLU A 15 15.29 3.23 12.29
CA GLU A 15 14.06 4.01 12.23
C GLU A 15 12.92 3.22 11.58
N ALA A 16 13.20 2.54 10.46
CA ALA A 16 12.22 1.73 9.73
C ALA A 16 11.60 0.60 10.58
N ASP A 17 12.26 0.14 11.65
CA ASP A 17 11.70 -0.86 12.57
C ASP A 17 10.38 -0.41 13.22
N LYS A 18 10.17 0.90 13.36
CA LYS A 18 8.96 1.48 13.95
C LYS A 18 7.70 1.27 13.11
N GLU A 19 7.85 1.00 11.81
CA GLU A 19 6.72 0.71 10.91
C GLU A 19 5.89 -0.49 11.42
N LYS A 20 6.53 -1.45 12.11
CA LYS A 20 5.88 -2.61 12.77
C LYS A 20 4.94 -2.25 13.92
N THR A 21 4.84 -0.96 14.27
CA THR A 21 3.98 -0.46 15.35
C THR A 21 2.82 0.39 14.84
N VAL A 22 2.74 0.60 13.52
CA VAL A 22 1.63 1.28 12.85
C VAL A 22 0.67 0.21 12.36
N PHE A 23 -0.55 0.20 12.89
CA PHE A 23 -1.56 -0.83 12.60
C PHE A 23 -2.63 -0.29 11.66
N ARG A 24 -3.00 -1.13 10.70
CA ARG A 24 -4.02 -0.91 9.68
C ARG A 24 -5.37 -1.45 10.14
N GLN A 25 -6.45 -1.07 9.47
CA GLN A 25 -7.78 -1.66 9.75
C GLN A 25 -7.92 -3.10 9.23
N THR A 26 -7.19 -3.48 8.19
CA THR A 26 -7.26 -4.81 7.58
C THR A 26 -6.88 -5.90 8.59
N HIS A 27 -7.67 -6.97 8.68
CA HIS A 27 -7.31 -8.15 9.48
C HIS A 27 -6.47 -9.17 8.68
N LEU A 28 -5.56 -9.86 9.38
CA LEU A 28 -4.86 -11.03 8.82
C LEU A 28 -5.85 -12.15 8.43
N THR A 29 -5.43 -13.06 7.56
CA THR A 29 -6.23 -14.24 7.15
C THR A 29 -6.74 -15.04 8.36
N ASN A 30 -7.92 -15.62 8.26
CA ASN A 30 -8.66 -16.26 9.36
C ASN A 30 -9.06 -15.27 10.47
N HIS A 31 -9.24 -14.00 10.10
CA HIS A 31 -9.67 -12.93 10.99
C HIS A 31 -8.81 -12.82 12.26
N GLY A 32 -7.48 -12.78 12.06
CA GLY A 32 -6.49 -12.65 13.13
C GLY A 32 -6.49 -11.28 13.80
N ARG A 33 -5.31 -10.80 14.22
CA ARG A 33 -5.14 -9.39 14.61
C ARG A 33 -5.18 -8.48 13.37
N ASN A 34 -5.28 -7.18 13.59
CA ASN A 34 -5.01 -6.18 12.58
C ASN A 34 -3.59 -6.29 12.02
N GLU A 35 -3.47 -6.03 10.72
CA GLU A 35 -2.22 -5.94 9.98
C GLU A 35 -1.39 -4.73 10.45
N ASP A 36 -0.06 -4.81 10.42
CA ASP A 36 0.87 -3.66 10.52
C ASP A 36 1.47 -3.28 9.16
N ASP A 37 1.98 -2.06 9.02
CA ASP A 37 2.47 -1.58 7.72
C ASP A 37 3.70 -2.35 7.21
N ALA A 38 4.55 -2.84 8.12
CA ALA A 38 5.74 -3.57 7.72
C ALA A 38 5.39 -4.95 7.12
N GLU A 39 4.40 -5.65 7.70
CA GLU A 39 3.89 -6.90 7.11
C GLU A 39 3.07 -6.66 5.85
N HIS A 40 2.35 -5.53 5.75
CA HIS A 40 1.67 -5.10 4.53
C HIS A 40 2.67 -4.92 3.37
N ALA A 41 3.70 -4.11 3.60
CA ALA A 41 4.76 -3.81 2.62
C ALA A 41 5.53 -5.06 2.19
N TRP A 42 5.84 -5.96 3.13
CA TRP A 42 6.42 -7.27 2.82
C TRP A 42 5.50 -8.09 1.89
N HIS A 43 4.21 -8.14 2.19
CA HIS A 43 3.26 -8.93 1.42
C HIS A 43 3.10 -8.37 0.00
N MET A 44 3.03 -7.05 -0.15
CA MET A 44 3.03 -6.37 -1.44
C MET A 44 4.29 -6.66 -2.27
N ALA A 45 5.47 -6.64 -1.65
CA ALA A 45 6.71 -6.94 -2.36
C ALA A 45 6.74 -8.39 -2.87
N LEU A 46 6.26 -9.34 -2.07
CA LEU A 46 6.13 -10.73 -2.49
C LEU A 46 5.10 -10.89 -3.63
N MET A 47 3.95 -10.23 -3.51
CA MET A 47 2.92 -10.20 -4.57
C MET A 47 3.47 -9.59 -5.85
N THR A 48 4.24 -8.50 -5.77
CA THR A 48 4.87 -7.86 -6.94
C THR A 48 5.74 -8.85 -7.71
N TYR A 49 6.56 -9.63 -7.02
CA TYR A 49 7.39 -10.65 -7.66
C TYR A 49 6.53 -11.72 -8.36
N LEU A 50 5.57 -12.29 -7.64
CA LEU A 50 4.73 -13.40 -8.12
C LEU A 50 3.80 -12.98 -9.27
N LEU A 51 3.23 -11.79 -9.17
CA LEU A 51 2.18 -11.31 -10.08
C LEU A 51 2.72 -10.42 -11.20
N SER A 52 4.04 -10.19 -11.28
CA SER A 52 4.66 -9.36 -12.32
C SER A 52 4.32 -9.79 -13.75
N GLU A 53 4.00 -11.07 -13.96
CA GLU A 53 3.55 -11.59 -15.26
C GLU A 53 2.20 -11.03 -15.73
N TYR A 54 1.39 -10.50 -14.80
CA TYR A 54 0.10 -9.86 -15.08
C TYR A 54 0.21 -8.35 -15.28
N SER A 55 1.42 -7.78 -15.26
CA SER A 55 1.61 -6.36 -15.56
C SER A 55 1.37 -6.10 -17.06
N ASP A 56 0.48 -5.15 -17.37
CA ASP A 56 0.17 -4.76 -18.75
C ASP A 56 1.39 -4.13 -19.46
N GLU A 57 2.31 -3.56 -18.68
CA GLU A 57 3.54 -2.92 -19.14
C GLU A 57 4.75 -3.58 -18.48
N LYS A 58 5.90 -3.56 -19.15
CA LYS A 58 7.12 -4.09 -18.55
C LYS A 58 7.56 -3.19 -17.40
N ILE A 59 7.75 -3.80 -16.23
CA ILE A 59 8.28 -3.15 -15.03
C ILE A 59 9.68 -3.66 -14.67
N ASP A 60 10.46 -2.84 -13.98
CA ASP A 60 11.59 -3.34 -13.19
C ASP A 60 11.07 -3.93 -11.86
N VAL A 61 10.95 -5.25 -11.81
CA VAL A 61 10.42 -5.97 -10.64
C VAL A 61 11.18 -5.65 -9.35
N ALA A 62 12.52 -5.57 -9.41
CA ALA A 62 13.31 -5.31 -8.21
C ALA A 62 13.08 -3.89 -7.69
N ARG A 63 13.05 -2.90 -8.60
CA ARG A 63 12.72 -1.52 -8.23
C ARG A 63 11.31 -1.39 -7.67
N THR A 64 10.32 -2.04 -8.29
CA THR A 64 8.92 -2.02 -7.81
C THR A 64 8.78 -2.69 -6.44
N MET A 65 9.54 -3.75 -6.16
CA MET A 65 9.59 -4.34 -4.82
C MET A 65 10.16 -3.37 -3.79
N ILE A 66 11.24 -2.65 -4.10
CA ILE A 66 11.78 -1.61 -3.21
C ILE A 66 10.75 -0.50 -2.99
N MET A 67 10.05 -0.07 -4.04
CA MET A 67 8.96 0.89 -3.94
C MET A 67 7.89 0.42 -2.96
N CYS A 68 7.42 -0.82 -3.06
CA CYS A 68 6.46 -1.40 -2.12
C CYS A 68 7.00 -1.44 -0.69
N LEU A 69 8.29 -1.77 -0.50
CA LEU A 69 8.89 -1.89 0.83
C LEU A 69 9.05 -0.55 1.57
N ILE A 70 8.98 0.59 0.88
CA ILE A 70 9.19 1.91 1.52
C ILE A 70 7.99 2.84 1.37
N HIS A 71 6.91 2.40 0.71
CA HIS A 71 5.83 3.30 0.31
C HIS A 71 5.10 3.94 1.50
N ASP A 72 4.95 3.21 2.60
CA ASP A 72 4.27 3.66 3.83
C ASP A 72 5.28 4.02 4.95
N ILE A 73 6.58 4.14 4.67
CA ILE A 73 7.59 4.45 5.70
C ILE A 73 7.31 5.80 6.41
N VAL A 74 6.62 6.71 5.72
CA VAL A 74 6.19 8.00 6.24
C VAL A 74 5.13 7.88 7.34
N GLU A 75 4.41 6.76 7.40
CA GLU A 75 3.39 6.49 8.39
C GLU A 75 3.97 6.25 9.80
N ILE A 76 5.28 6.06 9.93
CA ILE A 76 5.99 6.09 11.22
C ILE A 76 5.70 7.38 11.99
N ASP A 77 5.62 8.51 11.29
CA ASP A 77 5.31 9.82 11.89
C ASP A 77 3.89 10.28 11.59
N ALA A 78 3.40 9.98 10.39
CA ALA A 78 2.07 10.41 9.98
C ALA A 78 1.00 9.59 10.70
N GLY A 79 1.19 8.28 10.83
CA GLY A 79 0.17 7.28 11.20
C GLY A 79 -0.71 6.89 10.01
N ASP A 80 -1.11 5.61 9.96
CA ASP A 80 -2.03 5.06 8.96
C ASP A 80 -3.31 5.89 8.87
N THR A 81 -3.70 6.19 7.64
CA THR A 81 -4.94 6.92 7.33
C THR A 81 -5.86 5.99 6.58
N TYR A 82 -6.90 5.50 7.26
CA TYR A 82 -7.81 4.54 6.68
C TYR A 82 -8.39 5.03 5.34
N ALA A 83 -8.38 4.15 4.33
CA ALA A 83 -8.75 4.48 2.96
C ALA A 83 -10.19 5.02 2.79
N TYR A 84 -11.08 4.84 3.77
CA TYR A 84 -12.45 5.35 3.75
C TYR A 84 -12.71 6.46 4.79
N ASP A 85 -11.68 6.97 5.47
CA ASP A 85 -11.78 8.11 6.40
C ASP A 85 -11.52 9.44 5.67
N GLU A 86 -12.61 10.12 5.30
CA GLU A 86 -12.56 11.42 4.62
C GLU A 86 -12.01 12.56 5.48
N GLU A 87 -12.08 12.47 6.82
CA GLU A 87 -11.54 13.52 7.70
C GLU A 87 -10.03 13.38 7.85
N GLY A 88 -9.54 12.15 8.09
CA GLY A 88 -8.11 11.84 8.20
C GLY A 88 -7.31 12.24 6.96
N LYS A 89 -7.89 12.04 5.77
CA LYS A 89 -7.31 12.39 4.47
C LYS A 89 -7.01 13.88 4.31
N LYS A 90 -7.76 14.78 4.95
CA LYS A 90 -7.58 16.24 4.78
C LYS A 90 -6.21 16.75 5.20
N THR A 91 -5.56 16.05 6.12
CA THR A 91 -4.24 16.41 6.65
C THR A 91 -3.15 15.44 6.27
N GLN A 92 -3.49 14.35 5.57
CA GLN A 92 -2.60 13.24 5.26
C GLN A 92 -1.36 13.70 4.48
N GLU A 93 -1.56 14.37 3.35
CA GLU A 93 -0.46 14.86 2.49
C GLU A 93 0.55 15.72 3.27
N ALA A 94 0.08 16.65 4.10
CA ALA A 94 0.95 17.52 4.89
C ALA A 94 1.69 16.77 6.01
N ARG A 95 1.07 15.72 6.59
CA ARG A 95 1.73 14.86 7.59
C ARG A 95 2.81 14.00 6.93
N GLU A 96 2.48 13.35 5.81
CA GLU A 96 3.39 12.49 5.06
C GLU A 96 4.58 13.25 4.49
N GLU A 97 4.37 14.46 3.95
CA GLU A 97 5.47 15.29 3.42
C GLU A 97 6.49 15.63 4.53
N LYS A 98 6.00 16.03 5.69
CA LYS A 98 6.85 16.33 6.85
C LYS A 98 7.59 15.09 7.36
N ALA A 99 6.93 13.93 7.33
CA ALA A 99 7.51 12.66 7.71
C ALA A 99 8.62 12.25 6.72
N ALA A 100 8.36 12.36 5.41
CA ALA A 100 9.33 12.08 4.36
C ALA A 100 10.58 12.96 4.50
N ASP A 101 10.41 14.26 4.74
CA ASP A 101 11.52 15.19 4.95
C ASP A 101 12.42 14.75 6.11
N ARG A 102 11.82 14.33 7.23
CA ARG A 102 12.59 13.86 8.39
C ARG A 102 13.26 12.50 8.12
N ILE A 103 12.49 11.51 7.71
CA ILE A 103 12.91 10.10 7.66
C ILE A 103 13.99 9.91 6.60
N PHE A 104 13.80 10.42 5.38
CA PHE A 104 14.81 10.27 4.33
C PHE A 104 16.08 11.09 4.61
N SER A 105 16.00 12.16 5.41
CA SER A 105 17.20 12.94 5.81
C SER A 105 18.18 12.16 6.70
N LEU A 106 17.76 11.03 7.27
CA LEU A 106 18.64 10.15 8.04
C LEU A 106 19.70 9.48 7.16
N LEU A 107 19.41 9.30 5.86
CA LEU A 107 20.29 8.61 4.92
C LEU A 107 21.47 9.48 4.47
N PRO A 108 22.53 8.85 3.92
CA PRO A 108 23.50 9.55 3.07
C PRO A 108 22.80 10.23 1.89
N GLU A 109 23.31 11.38 1.45
CA GLU A 109 22.65 12.26 0.47
C GLU A 109 22.22 11.55 -0.83
N ASP A 110 23.07 10.67 -1.37
CA ASP A 110 22.79 9.89 -2.57
C ASP A 110 21.65 8.88 -2.36
N GLN A 111 21.58 8.24 -1.20
CA GLN A 111 20.53 7.27 -0.88
C GLN A 111 19.23 7.96 -0.47
N ALA A 112 19.33 9.11 0.19
CA ALA A 112 18.18 9.95 0.49
C ALA A 112 17.50 10.39 -0.81
N ALA A 113 18.27 10.88 -1.79
CA ALA A 113 17.75 11.28 -3.09
C ALA A 113 17.13 10.11 -3.87
N ASP A 114 17.78 8.93 -3.87
CA ASP A 114 17.27 7.75 -4.57
C ASP A 114 15.96 7.22 -3.95
N LEU A 115 15.95 6.97 -2.63
CA LEU A 115 14.76 6.41 -1.96
C LEU A 115 13.61 7.42 -1.87
N ARG A 116 13.89 8.71 -1.64
CA ARG A 116 12.87 9.76 -1.72
C ARG A 116 12.28 9.84 -3.13
N GLY A 117 13.11 9.73 -4.16
CA GLY A 117 12.65 9.69 -5.55
C GLY A 117 11.74 8.49 -5.85
N ILE A 118 12.05 7.31 -5.31
CA ILE A 118 11.18 6.11 -5.43
C ILE A 118 9.84 6.34 -4.70
N PHE A 119 9.87 6.92 -3.50
CA PHE A 119 8.67 7.24 -2.74
C PHE A 119 7.78 8.26 -3.48
N GLU A 120 8.37 9.34 -4.01
CA GLU A 120 7.65 10.33 -4.80
C GLU A 120 7.06 9.73 -6.09
N GLU A 121 7.81 8.85 -6.76
CA GLU A 121 7.34 8.12 -7.94
C GLU A 121 6.06 7.31 -7.63
N PHE A 122 6.01 6.63 -6.49
CA PHE A 122 4.82 5.91 -6.02
C PHE A 122 3.63 6.85 -5.79
N GLN A 123 3.87 8.01 -5.18
CA GLN A 123 2.81 9.00 -4.89
C GLN A 123 2.25 9.63 -6.17
N GLU A 124 3.09 9.84 -7.19
CA GLU A 124 2.66 10.39 -8.47
C GLU A 124 1.79 9.44 -9.31
N LYS A 125 1.94 8.12 -9.15
CA LYS A 125 1.13 7.08 -9.83
C LYS A 125 1.20 7.14 -11.38
N LYS A 126 2.32 7.61 -11.93
CA LYS A 126 2.49 7.85 -13.38
C LYS A 126 3.30 6.78 -14.10
N THR A 127 4.28 6.16 -13.46
CA THR A 127 5.13 5.14 -14.09
C THR A 127 4.45 3.77 -14.09
N PRO A 128 4.83 2.84 -14.99
CA PRO A 128 4.37 1.46 -14.93
C PRO A 128 4.61 0.82 -13.56
N GLU A 129 5.78 1.05 -12.97
CA GLU A 129 6.17 0.59 -11.63
C GLU A 129 5.22 1.14 -10.56
N ALA A 130 5.00 2.46 -10.52
CA ALA A 130 4.11 3.09 -9.54
C ALA A 130 2.64 2.65 -9.68
N ARG A 131 2.17 2.50 -10.92
CA ARG A 131 0.82 1.97 -11.18
C ARG A 131 0.69 0.53 -10.69
N PHE A 132 1.70 -0.30 -10.94
CA PHE A 132 1.68 -1.70 -10.53
C PHE A 132 1.84 -1.88 -9.02
N ALA A 133 2.73 -1.14 -8.36
CA ALA A 133 2.84 -1.09 -6.91
C ALA A 133 1.51 -0.66 -6.27
N ARG A 134 0.84 0.37 -6.82
CA ARG A 134 -0.47 0.80 -6.32
C ARG A 134 -1.57 -0.24 -6.55
N ALA A 135 -1.50 -1.00 -7.65
CA ALA A 135 -2.39 -2.13 -7.86
C ALA A 135 -2.19 -3.22 -6.79
N MET A 136 -0.95 -3.48 -6.36
CA MET A 136 -0.68 -4.41 -5.25
C MET A 136 -1.21 -3.90 -3.91
N ASP A 137 -0.96 -2.63 -3.58
CA ASP A 137 -1.49 -1.93 -2.39
C ASP A 137 -3.03 -2.04 -2.30
N ASN A 138 -3.71 -1.93 -3.44
CA ASN A 138 -5.17 -2.09 -3.47
C ASN A 138 -5.62 -3.55 -3.43
N LEU A 139 -4.90 -4.45 -4.12
CA LEU A 139 -5.29 -5.86 -4.25
C LEU A 139 -5.06 -6.63 -2.94
N GLN A 140 -3.97 -6.37 -2.24
CA GLN A 140 -3.60 -7.08 -1.02
C GLN A 140 -4.69 -7.05 0.08
N PRO A 141 -5.23 -5.89 0.49
CA PRO A 141 -6.25 -5.84 1.53
C PRO A 141 -7.59 -6.38 1.02
N LEU A 142 -7.86 -6.30 -0.29
CA LEU A 142 -9.02 -6.95 -0.90
C LEU A 142 -8.93 -8.48 -0.78
N LEU A 143 -7.77 -9.07 -1.06
CA LEU A 143 -7.57 -10.51 -0.93
C LEU A 143 -7.66 -10.99 0.52
N LEU A 144 -7.10 -10.21 1.47
CA LEU A 144 -7.25 -10.51 2.89
C LEU A 144 -8.72 -10.48 3.32
N ASN A 145 -9.46 -9.44 2.93
CA ASN A 145 -10.86 -9.34 3.30
C ASN A 145 -11.73 -10.40 2.59
N ASP A 146 -11.46 -10.73 1.32
CA ASP A 146 -12.09 -11.85 0.63
C ASP A 146 -11.87 -13.17 1.39
N SER A 147 -10.63 -13.41 1.86
CA SER A 147 -10.30 -14.60 2.64
C SER A 147 -11.01 -14.67 4.00
N ASN A 148 -11.43 -13.52 4.53
CA ASN A 148 -12.16 -13.38 5.79
C ASN A 148 -13.67 -13.26 5.60
N GLY A 149 -14.17 -13.46 4.37
CA GLY A 149 -15.61 -13.39 4.08
C GLY A 149 -16.17 -11.96 4.20
N GLY A 150 -15.37 -10.94 3.88
CA GLY A 150 -15.82 -9.55 3.82
C GLY A 150 -16.06 -8.88 5.18
N SER A 151 -15.57 -9.48 6.28
CA SER A 151 -15.81 -9.02 7.66
C SER A 151 -15.50 -7.54 7.87
N ASP A 152 -14.37 -7.06 7.35
CA ASP A 152 -13.94 -5.68 7.56
C ASP A 152 -14.86 -4.71 6.80
N TRP A 153 -15.41 -5.14 5.65
CA TRP A 153 -16.37 -4.33 4.90
C TRP A 153 -17.70 -4.23 5.65
N VAL A 154 -18.15 -5.33 6.25
CA VAL A 154 -19.38 -5.35 7.06
C VAL A 154 -19.21 -4.48 8.31
N GLU A 155 -18.11 -4.65 9.05
CA GLU A 155 -17.84 -3.91 10.29
C GLU A 155 -17.79 -2.39 10.07
N HIS A 156 -17.09 -1.96 9.01
CA HIS A 156 -16.97 -0.54 8.68
C HIS A 156 -18.11 -0.03 7.79
N GLY A 157 -19.04 -0.90 7.39
CA GLY A 157 -20.17 -0.57 6.55
C GLY A 157 -19.77 0.03 5.20
N VAL A 158 -18.75 -0.56 4.56
CA VAL A 158 -18.19 -0.15 3.27
C VAL A 158 -19.17 -0.49 2.13
N SER A 159 -19.28 0.40 1.14
CA SER A 159 -20.11 0.19 -0.05
C SER A 159 -19.34 -0.38 -1.23
N TYR A 160 -20.07 -0.99 -2.17
CA TYR A 160 -19.51 -1.47 -3.42
C TYR A 160 -18.79 -0.35 -4.19
N GLY A 161 -19.40 0.84 -4.30
CA GLY A 161 -18.81 2.00 -4.94
C GLY A 161 -17.49 2.45 -4.30
N GLN A 162 -17.37 2.38 -2.98
CA GLN A 162 -16.12 2.69 -2.26
C GLN A 162 -14.99 1.73 -2.60
N VAL A 163 -15.24 0.40 -2.55
CA VAL A 163 -14.22 -0.59 -2.91
C VAL A 163 -13.87 -0.50 -4.39
N ARG A 164 -14.88 -0.38 -5.27
CA ARG A 164 -14.70 -0.24 -6.72
C ARG A 164 -13.86 0.98 -7.07
N GLY A 165 -14.14 2.13 -6.44
CA GLY A 165 -13.40 3.37 -6.65
C GLY A 165 -11.92 3.25 -6.27
N ARG A 166 -11.60 2.57 -5.16
CA ARG A 166 -10.21 2.27 -4.78
C ARG A 166 -9.51 1.42 -5.85
N GLN A 167 -10.23 0.50 -6.46
CA GLN A 167 -9.69 -0.45 -7.45
C GLN A 167 -9.63 0.08 -8.89
N ASP A 168 -10.27 1.21 -9.21
CA ASP A 168 -10.31 1.71 -10.60
C ASP A 168 -8.91 1.98 -11.18
N GLY A 169 -7.95 2.34 -10.33
CA GLY A 169 -6.54 2.51 -10.73
C GLY A 169 -5.86 1.21 -11.16
N THR A 170 -6.26 0.06 -10.61
CA THR A 170 -5.70 -1.27 -10.90
C THR A 170 -5.83 -1.62 -12.38
N LYS A 171 -6.92 -1.19 -13.04
CA LYS A 171 -7.15 -1.39 -14.48
C LYS A 171 -6.02 -0.81 -15.36
N ASN A 172 -5.36 0.25 -14.90
CA ASN A 172 -4.29 0.91 -15.64
C ASN A 172 -2.93 0.21 -15.46
N ALA A 173 -2.83 -0.75 -14.54
CA ALA A 173 -1.63 -1.53 -14.28
C ALA A 173 -1.76 -2.99 -14.75
N SER A 174 -2.96 -3.57 -14.62
CA SER A 174 -3.27 -4.92 -15.02
C SER A 174 -4.77 -5.08 -15.28
N LYS A 175 -5.15 -5.38 -16.52
CA LYS A 175 -6.56 -5.68 -16.84
C LYS A 175 -7.01 -6.99 -16.22
N ASP A 176 -6.13 -7.99 -16.16
CA ASP A 176 -6.43 -9.32 -15.65
C ASP A 176 -6.69 -9.27 -14.13
N LEU A 177 -5.84 -8.59 -13.37
CA LEU A 177 -6.05 -8.43 -11.93
C LEU A 177 -7.28 -7.58 -11.63
N TYR A 178 -7.56 -6.54 -12.43
CA TYR A 178 -8.79 -5.77 -12.27
C TYR A 178 -10.05 -6.61 -12.53
N GLN A 179 -10.01 -7.55 -13.47
CA GLN A 179 -11.12 -8.47 -13.72
C GLN A 179 -11.36 -9.40 -12.52
N ILE A 180 -10.31 -9.97 -11.93
CA ILE A 180 -10.40 -10.77 -10.69
C ILE A 180 -11.01 -9.95 -9.55
N THR A 181 -10.53 -8.72 -9.38
CA THR A 181 -11.08 -7.79 -8.38
C THR A 181 -12.59 -7.59 -8.57
N LYS A 182 -13.06 -7.37 -9.81
CA LYS A 182 -14.50 -7.22 -10.07
C LYS A 182 -15.29 -8.47 -9.70
N GLU A 183 -14.78 -9.65 -10.03
CA GLU A 183 -15.43 -10.93 -9.69
C GLU A 183 -15.56 -11.10 -8.17
N ILE A 184 -14.54 -10.71 -7.41
CA ILE A 184 -14.60 -10.72 -5.94
C ILE A 184 -15.67 -9.75 -5.44
N LEU A 185 -15.67 -8.50 -5.91
CA LEU A 185 -16.64 -7.48 -5.49
C LEU A 185 -18.08 -7.91 -5.81
N ASP A 186 -18.33 -8.47 -6.99
CA ASP A 186 -19.66 -8.92 -7.40
C ASP A 186 -20.18 -10.04 -6.47
N ARG A 187 -19.31 -11.01 -6.10
CA ARG A 187 -19.70 -12.08 -5.14
C ARG A 187 -20.09 -11.55 -3.76
N HIS A 188 -19.32 -10.62 -3.21
CA HIS A 188 -19.58 -10.02 -1.89
C HIS A 188 -20.76 -9.05 -1.90
N LEU A 189 -21.07 -8.48 -3.06
CA LEU A 189 -22.30 -7.71 -3.22
C LEU A 189 -23.53 -8.62 -3.26
N GLU A 190 -23.46 -9.74 -3.99
CA GLU A 190 -24.55 -10.72 -4.07
C GLU A 190 -24.80 -11.42 -2.72
N SER A 191 -23.74 -11.64 -1.94
CA SER A 191 -23.80 -12.32 -0.64
C SER A 191 -24.15 -11.37 0.53
N GLY A 192 -24.05 -10.04 0.31
CA GLY A 192 -24.57 -8.99 1.19
C GLY A 192 -23.53 -8.38 2.15
N GLU A 193 -22.25 -8.68 1.95
CA GLU A 193 -21.13 -8.14 2.74
C GLU A 193 -20.76 -6.70 2.34
N LEU A 194 -21.15 -6.28 1.13
CA LEU A 194 -21.01 -4.90 0.66
C LEU A 194 -22.37 -4.21 0.58
N LYS A 195 -22.42 -2.93 0.97
CA LYS A 195 -23.62 -2.12 0.73
C LYS A 195 -23.78 -1.82 -0.76
N ASP A 196 -24.95 -2.12 -1.32
CA ASP A 196 -25.29 -1.77 -2.70
C ASP A 196 -25.62 -0.27 -2.79
N ASP A 197 -24.79 0.46 -3.54
CA ASP A 197 -24.93 1.88 -3.86
C ASP A 197 -24.93 2.11 -5.38
N ARG A 198 -25.25 1.08 -6.17
CA ARG A 198 -25.42 1.16 -7.62
C ARG A 198 -26.82 1.70 -7.95
N GLU A 199 -27.03 3.00 -7.76
CA GLU A 199 -28.18 3.72 -8.35
C GLU A 199 -27.97 4.06 -9.84
#